data_AF-A0A4P5W9R1-F1
#
_entry.id   AF-A0A4P5W9R1-F1
#
_cell.length_a   1.000
_cell.length_b   1.000
_cell.length_c   1.000
_cell.angle_alpha   90.00
_cell.angle_beta   90.00
_cell.angle_gamma   90.00
#
_symmetry.space_group_name_H-M   'P 1'
#
loop_
_entity.id
_entity.type
_entity.pdbx_description
1 polymer ?
#
loop_
_entity_poly.entity_id
_entity_poly.type
_entity_poly.pdbx_seq_one_letter_code
_entity_poly.pdbx_strand_id
1 'polypeptide(L)'
;MSNTVEHNPNFTYRPDIDGLRAVAILLVIIFHAFPKFLRGGFIGVDIFFMISGYLITSIILKNQSQNNFSLLDFYSRRIKRIFPSLIVVLTFCLVAGWFILLGNEYELLGKHYSGP
;
A
#
# COMPACT_ATOMS: atom_id res chain seq x y z
N MET A 1 4.52 -47.96 -18.12
CA MET A 1 5.46 -46.86 -17.87
C MET A 1 4.65 -45.64 -17.45
N SER A 2 4.76 -45.26 -16.18
CA SER A 2 4.02 -44.14 -15.56
C SER A 2 4.72 -42.82 -15.90
N ASN A 3 4.01 -41.90 -16.56
CA ASN A 3 4.48 -40.54 -16.73
C ASN A 3 3.69 -39.63 -15.80
N THR A 4 4.41 -39.10 -14.81
CA THR A 4 3.96 -38.20 -13.76
C THR A 4 3.43 -36.89 -14.35
N VAL A 5 2.15 -36.59 -14.09
CA VAL A 5 1.54 -35.30 -14.41
C VAL A 5 2.20 -34.23 -13.53
N GLU A 6 3.01 -33.37 -14.16
CA GLU A 6 3.57 -32.16 -13.58
C GLU A 6 2.45 -31.25 -13.06
N HIS A 7 2.18 -31.25 -11.75
CA HIS A 7 1.26 -30.31 -11.13
C HIS A 7 1.95 -28.96 -11.00
N ASN A 8 1.92 -28.12 -12.05
CA ASN A 8 2.28 -26.71 -11.92
C ASN A 8 1.18 -25.99 -11.11
N PRO A 9 1.44 -25.52 -9.87
CA PRO A 9 0.46 -24.74 -9.12
C PRO A 9 0.39 -23.34 -9.74
N ASN A 10 -0.31 -23.23 -10.87
CA ASN A 10 -0.60 -21.95 -11.49
C ASN A 10 -1.39 -21.11 -10.48
N PHE A 11 -0.71 -20.14 -9.86
CA PHE A 11 -1.37 -18.99 -9.26
C PHE A 11 -2.08 -18.29 -10.40
N THR A 12 -3.36 -18.60 -10.59
CA THR A 12 -4.21 -17.95 -11.59
C THR A 12 -4.22 -16.45 -11.29
N TYR A 13 -3.39 -15.72 -12.02
CA TYR A 13 -3.35 -14.27 -11.96
C TYR A 13 -4.70 -13.75 -12.45
N ARG A 14 -5.35 -12.91 -11.64
CA ARG A 14 -6.67 -12.34 -11.90
C ARG A 14 -6.54 -10.87 -12.27
N PRO A 15 -6.25 -10.56 -13.55
CA PRO A 15 -6.00 -9.19 -13.99
C PRO A 15 -7.23 -8.28 -13.80
N ASP A 16 -8.42 -8.85 -13.77
CA ASP A 16 -9.68 -8.18 -13.47
C ASP A 16 -9.68 -7.52 -12.07
N ILE A 17 -9.20 -8.25 -11.05
CA ILE A 17 -9.15 -7.76 -9.67
C ILE A 17 -8.05 -6.72 -9.49
N ASP A 18 -6.90 -6.91 -10.12
CA ASP A 18 -5.82 -5.93 -10.09
C ASP A 18 -6.18 -4.65 -10.87
N GLY A 19 -6.94 -4.77 -11.97
CA GLY A 19 -7.50 -3.63 -12.68
C GLY A 19 -8.46 -2.81 -11.80
N LEU A 20 -9.32 -3.48 -11.03
CA LEU A 20 -10.21 -2.78 -10.09
C LEU A 20 -9.43 -2.08 -8.96
N ARG A 21 -8.32 -2.66 -8.48
CA ARG A 21 -7.41 -1.98 -7.55
C ARG A 21 -6.76 -0.75 -8.18
N ALA A 22 -6.37 -0.80 -9.46
CA ALA A 22 -5.81 0.34 -10.17
C ALA A 22 -6.83 1.48 -10.29
N VAL A 23 -8.10 1.17 -10.59
CA VAL A 23 -9.19 2.17 -10.58
C VAL A 23 -9.36 2.80 -9.19
N ALA A 24 -9.33 2.00 -8.13
CA ALA A 24 -9.42 2.51 -6.76
C ALA A 24 -8.26 3.47 -6.43
N ILE A 25 -7.03 3.12 -6.81
CA ILE A 25 -5.84 4.00 -6.65
C ILE A 25 -6.01 5.29 -7.46
N LEU A 26 -6.52 5.22 -8.69
CA LEU A 26 -6.76 6.39 -9.53
C LEU A 26 -7.72 7.38 -8.84
N LEU A 27 -8.79 6.88 -8.21
CA LEU A 27 -9.71 7.72 -7.43
C LEU A 27 -9.00 8.41 -6.26
N VAL A 28 -8.10 7.71 -5.56
CA VAL A 28 -7.29 8.29 -4.47
C VAL A 28 -6.37 9.41 -4.97
N ILE A 29 -5.72 9.20 -6.11
CA ILE A 29 -4.83 10.19 -6.74
C ILE A 29 -5.62 11.42 -7.18
N ILE A 30 -6.75 11.23 -7.87
CA ILE A 30 -7.59 12.35 -8.35
C ILE A 30 -8.08 13.19 -7.17
N PHE A 31 -8.50 12.56 -6.07
CA PHE A 31 -8.91 13.30 -4.88
C PHE A 31 -7.78 14.16 -4.28
N HIS A 32 -6.57 13.62 -4.19
CA HIS A 32 -5.43 14.38 -3.67
C HIS A 32 -4.99 15.51 -4.62
N ALA A 33 -5.08 15.29 -5.93
CA ALA A 33 -4.73 16.29 -6.95
C ALA A 33 -5.77 17.42 -7.05
N PHE A 34 -7.06 17.09 -6.93
CA PHE A 34 -8.18 18.03 -7.11
C PHE A 34 -9.19 17.95 -5.96
N PRO A 35 -8.81 18.34 -4.73
CA PRO A 35 -9.66 18.16 -3.54
C PRO A 35 -10.96 18.99 -3.58
N LYS A 36 -11.03 20.03 -4.42
CA LYS A 36 -12.24 20.87 -4.59
C LYS A 36 -13.33 20.20 -5.46
N PHE A 37 -12.95 19.26 -6.33
CA PHE A 37 -13.89 18.63 -7.28
C PHE A 37 -14.58 17.39 -6.70
N LEU A 38 -13.95 16.70 -5.74
CA LEU A 38 -14.49 15.49 -5.15
C LEU A 38 -14.49 15.60 -3.62
N ARG A 39 -15.67 15.77 -3.02
CA ARG A 39 -15.86 15.67 -1.56
C ARG A 39 -16.05 14.19 -1.19
N GLY A 40 -14.98 13.39 -1.18
CA GLY A 40 -15.11 11.94 -0.93
C GLY A 40 -13.87 11.07 -1.14
N GLY A 41 -12.67 11.57 -0.86
CA GLY A 41 -11.41 10.88 -1.16
C GLY A 41 -11.16 9.54 -0.50
N PHE A 42 -11.85 9.30 0.63
CA PHE A 42 -11.70 8.07 1.40
C PHE A 42 -12.33 6.86 0.69
N ILE A 43 -13.29 7.08 -0.21
CA ILE A 43 -13.98 6.00 -0.94
C ILE A 43 -12.99 5.15 -1.74
N GLY A 44 -12.02 5.79 -2.41
CA GLY A 44 -11.00 5.07 -3.18
C GLY A 44 -10.10 4.20 -2.28
N VAL A 45 -9.79 4.71 -1.08
CA VAL A 45 -8.99 3.99 -0.07
C VAL A 45 -9.76 2.78 0.46
N ASP A 46 -11.04 2.97 0.81
CA ASP A 46 -11.91 1.92 1.34
C ASP A 46 -12.10 0.78 0.33
N ILE A 47 -12.38 1.11 -0.94
CA ILE A 47 -12.52 0.13 -2.02
C ILE A 47 -11.20 -0.64 -2.22
N PHE A 48 -10.06 0.05 -2.25
CA PHE A 48 -8.76 -0.59 -2.42
C PHE A 48 -8.47 -1.61 -1.31
N PHE A 49 -8.75 -1.24 -0.05
CA PHE A 49 -8.56 -2.13 1.09
C PHE A 49 -9.55 -3.30 1.08
N MET A 50 -10.81 -3.07 0.73
CA MET A 50 -11.82 -4.12 0.61
C MET A 50 -11.43 -5.18 -0.42
N ILE A 51 -11.02 -4.75 -1.63
CA ILE A 51 -10.58 -5.68 -2.70
C ILE A 51 -9.32 -6.44 -2.28
N SER A 52 -8.37 -5.73 -1.65
CA SER A 52 -7.16 -6.36 -1.13
C SER A 52 -7.52 -7.43 -0.08
N GLY A 53 -8.43 -7.12 0.85
CA GLY A 53 -8.98 -8.06 1.83
C GLY A 53 -9.52 -9.34 1.21
N TYR A 54 -10.40 -9.21 0.21
CA TYR A 54 -10.96 -10.33 -0.53
C TYR A 54 -9.89 -11.23 -1.15
N LEU A 55 -8.89 -10.63 -1.82
CA LEU A 55 -7.81 -11.38 -2.48
C LEU A 55 -6.98 -12.17 -1.46
N ILE A 56 -6.66 -11.55 -0.32
CA ILE A 56 -5.86 -12.16 0.75
C ILE A 56 -6.58 -13.37 1.31
N THR A 57 -7.86 -13.21 1.66
CA THR A 57 -8.68 -14.30 2.20
C THR A 57 -8.81 -15.43 1.20
N SER A 58 -9.02 -15.12 -0.09
CA SER A 58 -9.05 -16.13 -1.16
C SER A 58 -7.74 -16.92 -1.27
N ILE A 59 -6.59 -16.24 -1.18
CA ILE A 59 -5.27 -16.89 -1.19
C ILE A 59 -5.11 -17.79 0.03
N ILE A 60 -5.48 -17.33 1.22
CA ILE A 60 -5.40 -18.11 2.46
C ILE A 60 -6.25 -19.37 2.35
N LEU A 61 -7.51 -19.25 1.96
CA LEU A 61 -8.42 -20.39 1.81
C LEU A 61 -7.92 -21.39 0.77
N LYS A 62 -7.37 -20.91 -0.36
CA LYS A 62 -6.78 -21.77 -1.41
C LYS A 62 -5.54 -22.51 -0.92
N ASN A 63 -4.68 -21.89 -0.12
CA ASN A 63 -3.48 -22.55 0.41
C ASN A 63 -3.83 -23.50 1.56
N GLN A 64 -4.85 -23.18 2.36
CA GLN A 64 -5.33 -24.05 3.45
C GLN A 64 -5.86 -25.38 2.90
N SER A 65 -6.59 -25.37 1.78
CA SER A 65 -7.08 -26.61 1.16
C SER A 65 -5.95 -27.51 0.64
N GLN A 66 -4.76 -26.96 0.41
CA GLN A 66 -3.57 -27.68 -0.04
C GLN A 66 -2.69 -28.21 1.12
N ASN A 67 -3.12 -28.07 2.38
CA ASN A 67 -2.40 -28.54 3.59
C ASN A 67 -0.94 -28.04 3.75
N ASN A 68 -0.52 -27.05 2.97
CA ASN A 68 0.85 -26.51 2.97
C ASN A 68 0.86 -25.01 3.34
N PHE A 69 -0.06 -24.59 4.21
CA PHE A 69 -0.22 -23.19 4.56
C PHE A 69 0.49 -22.85 5.87
N SER A 70 1.53 -22.02 5.76
CA SER A 70 2.17 -21.34 6.88
C SER A 70 1.76 -19.86 6.89
N LEU A 71 1.07 -19.44 7.95
CA LEU A 71 0.74 -18.02 8.19
C LEU A 71 2.01 -17.17 8.26
N LEU A 72 3.06 -17.67 8.90
CA LEU A 72 4.34 -16.99 9.04
C LEU A 72 4.97 -16.73 7.67
N ASP A 73 4.97 -17.72 6.77
CA ASP A 73 5.53 -17.54 5.43
C ASP A 73 4.70 -16.58 4.58
N PHE A 74 3.37 -16.61 4.74
CA PHE A 74 2.48 -15.65 4.08
C PHE A 74 2.78 -14.21 4.49
N TYR A 75 2.85 -13.93 5.79
CA TYR A 75 3.15 -12.60 6.29
C TYR A 75 4.61 -12.19 6.00
N SER A 76 5.57 -13.11 6.08
CA SER A 76 6.98 -12.83 5.77
C SER A 76 7.18 -12.34 4.33
N ARG A 77 6.58 -13.02 3.34
CA ARG A 77 6.60 -12.57 1.93
C ARG A 77 5.97 -11.20 1.75
N ARG A 78 4.88 -10.94 2.49
CA ARG A 78 4.14 -9.69 2.39
C ARG A 78 4.91 -8.52 3.00
N ILE A 79 5.52 -8.72 4.17
CA ILE A 79 6.36 -7.73 4.84
C ILE A 79 7.52 -7.38 3.92
N LYS A 80 8.28 -8.36 3.42
CA LYS A 80 9.41 -8.13 2.50
C LYS A 80 9.04 -7.32 1.25
N ARG A 81 7.77 -7.35 0.83
CA ARG A 81 7.28 -6.56 -0.32
C ARG A 81 6.81 -5.15 0.05
N ILE A 82 6.20 -4.93 1.22
CA ILE A 82 5.60 -3.63 1.62
C ILE A 82 6.61 -2.76 2.40
N PHE A 83 7.51 -3.37 3.17
CA PHE A 83 8.49 -2.66 3.98
C PHE A 83 9.44 -1.75 3.17
N PRO A 84 9.91 -2.13 1.96
CA PRO A 84 10.79 -1.27 1.17
C PRO A 84 10.16 0.08 0.84
N SER A 85 8.90 0.09 0.39
CA SER A 85 8.19 1.33 0.09
C SER A 85 7.94 2.17 1.35
N LEU A 86 7.68 1.52 2.49
CA LEU A 86 7.49 2.21 3.76
C LEU A 86 8.77 2.94 4.19
N ILE A 87 9.93 2.27 4.13
CA ILE A 87 11.22 2.88 4.48
C ILE A 87 11.50 4.08 3.58
N VAL A 88 11.28 3.95 2.27
CA VAL A 88 11.50 5.06 1.32
C VAL A 88 10.65 6.28 1.67
N VAL A 89 9.35 6.09 1.93
CA VAL A 89 8.46 7.20 2.31
C VAL A 89 8.85 7.80 3.66
N LEU A 90 9.19 6.98 4.66
CA LEU A 90 9.62 7.47 5.97
C LEU A 90 10.92 8.28 5.88
N THR A 91 11.93 7.76 5.18
CA THR A 91 13.19 8.49 4.95
C THR A 91 12.93 9.78 4.19
N PHE A 92 12.11 9.75 3.14
CA PHE A 92 11.74 10.95 2.39
C PHE A 92 11.04 11.98 3.28
N CYS A 93 10.07 11.58 4.10
CA CYS A 93 9.38 12.47 5.03
C CYS A 93 10.32 13.04 6.09
N LEU A 94 11.28 12.27 6.60
CA LEU A 94 12.28 12.75 7.57
C LEU A 94 13.20 13.79 6.95
N VAL A 95 13.70 13.51 5.74
CA VAL A 95 14.58 14.43 5.00
C VAL A 95 13.81 15.70 4.60
N ALA A 96 12.64 15.56 3.99
CA ALA A 96 11.80 16.69 3.60
C ALA A 96 11.36 17.51 4.82
N GLY A 97 10.96 16.86 5.92
CA GLY A 97 10.64 17.51 7.18
C GLY A 97 11.81 18.28 7.76
N TRP A 98 13.02 17.73 7.72
CA TRP A 98 14.24 18.43 8.14
C TRP A 98 14.48 19.70 7.33
N PHE A 99 14.27 19.69 6.01
CA PHE A 99 14.44 20.90 5.18
C PHE A 99 13.30 21.91 5.32
N ILE A 100 12.05 21.45 5.41
CA ILE A 100 10.85 22.31 5.40
C ILE A 100 10.57 22.90 6.79
N LEU A 101 10.66 22.09 7.84
CA LEU A 101 10.29 22.49 9.20
C LEU A 101 11.37 23.36 9.85
N LEU A 102 12.65 23.03 9.61
CA LEU A 102 13.78 23.72 10.22
C LEU A 102 13.93 25.16 9.71
N GLY A 103 13.63 25.44 8.44
CA GLY A 103 13.62 26.82 7.90
C GLY A 103 12.48 27.68 8.44
N ASN A 104 11.26 27.15 8.48
CA ASN A 104 10.07 27.90 8.91
C ASN A 104 10.03 28.15 10.43
N GLU A 105 10.44 27.18 11.25
CA GLU A 105 10.44 27.33 12.72
C GLU A 105 11.52 28.32 13.18
N TYR A 106 12.72 28.34 12.57
CA TYR A 106 13.75 29.33 12.93
C TYR A 106 13.37 30.77 12.57
N GLU A 107 12.66 30.99 11.45
CA GLU A 107 12.17 32.33 11.09
C GLU A 107 11.03 32.80 12.03
N LEU A 108 10.16 31.89 12.47
CA LEU A 108 9.08 32.16 13.43
C LEU A 108 9.60 32.39 14.87
N LEU A 109 10.58 31.60 15.32
CA LEU A 109 11.27 31.81 16.60
C LEU A 109 12.09 33.11 16.60
N GLY A 110 12.77 33.42 15.50
CA GLY A 110 13.48 34.70 15.33
C GLY A 110 12.51 35.89 15.46
N LYS A 111 11.37 35.85 14.77
CA LYS A 111 10.33 36.89 14.86
C LYS A 111 9.69 37.04 16.24
N HIS A 112 9.58 35.96 17.02
CA HIS A 112 9.07 36.03 18.40
C HIS A 112 10.09 36.56 19.42
N TYR A 113 11.40 36.38 19.15
CA TYR A 113 12.47 36.84 20.05
C TYR A 113 13.01 38.22 19.67
N SER A 114 12.78 38.70 18.43
CA SER A 114 13.33 39.96 17.91
C SER A 114 12.29 41.05 17.61
N GLY A 115 11.04 40.91 18.05
CA GLY A 115 10.05 42.00 18.11
C GLY A 115 9.91 42.50 19.56
N PRO A 116 9.69 43.81 19.79
CA PRO A 116 9.86 44.48 21.08
C PRO A 116 8.94 43.98 22.21
#